data_AF-A0A4Q2XS55-F1
#
_entry.id   AF-A0A4Q2XS55-F1
#
_cell.length_a   1.000
_cell.length_b   1.000
_cell.length_c   1.000
_cell.angle_alpha   90.00
_cell.angle_beta   90.00
_cell.angle_gamma   90.00
#
_symmetry.space_group_name_H-M   'P 1'
#
loop_
_entity.id
_entity.type
_entity.pdbx_description
1 polymer ?
#
loop_
_entity_poly.entity_id
_entity_poly.type
_entity_poly.pdbx_seq_one_letter_code
_entity_poly.pdbx_strand_id
1 'polypeptide(L)'
;MNLPDLMKTRRDFLRSTVLGASAAWSVPMFIDRTFAQLNESTRDKATQFATGKDDTILVVLQLAGGNDGLNTLVPFADDAYHKARPIIGKKEKDLIRISDHVGLNSSMPFLGSLFKEGDLGIVQGVGYPNPNRSHFVSTSIWETADPQNRSATGWLGRYFDNACSGADPTVGISFNKTQPESFGAVKNPGVCLNT
;
A
#
# COMPACT_ATOMS: atom_id res chain seq x y z
N MET A 1 -22.24 24.19 14.61
CA MET A 1 -21.45 23.51 15.66
C MET A 1 -21.40 22.04 15.25
N ASN A 2 -20.30 21.62 14.62
CA ASN A 2 -20.16 20.27 14.09
C ASN A 2 -19.90 19.32 15.26
N LEU A 3 -20.77 18.33 15.46
CA LEU A 3 -20.46 17.22 16.35
C LEU A 3 -19.27 16.45 15.77
N PRO A 4 -18.23 16.14 16.55
CA PRO A 4 -17.18 15.25 16.09
C PRO A 4 -17.80 13.89 15.79
N ASP A 5 -17.45 13.34 14.63
CA ASP A 5 -17.92 12.04 14.14
C ASP A 5 -17.43 10.93 15.08
N LEU A 6 -18.23 10.64 16.11
CA LEU A 6 -17.86 9.86 17.30
C LEU A 6 -17.80 8.34 17.03
N MET A 7 -18.24 7.86 15.86
CA MET A 7 -18.38 6.43 15.58
C MET A 7 -18.00 6.09 14.14
N LYS A 8 -16.72 5.86 13.88
CA LYS A 8 -16.20 5.51 12.55
C LYS A 8 -16.21 4.01 12.26
N THR A 9 -16.21 3.16 13.29
CA THR A 9 -16.13 1.70 13.11
C THR A 9 -17.21 0.94 13.89
N ARG A 10 -17.53 -0.29 13.43
CA ARG A 10 -18.43 -1.22 14.13
C ARG A 10 -17.98 -1.54 15.56
N ARG A 11 -16.66 -1.47 15.82
CA ARG A 11 -16.07 -1.72 17.14
C ARG A 11 -16.25 -0.52 18.08
N ASP A 12 -16.14 0.70 17.56
CA ASP A 12 -16.43 1.91 18.33
C ASP A 12 -17.88 1.93 18.78
N PHE A 13 -18.79 1.49 17.89
CA PHE A 13 -20.20 1.32 18.23
C PHE A 13 -20.41 0.33 19.38
N LEU A 14 -19.82 -0.88 19.32
CA LEU A 14 -19.98 -1.89 20.38
C LEU A 14 -19.35 -1.45 21.72
N ARG A 15 -18.16 -0.82 21.69
CA ARG A 15 -17.50 -0.31 22.90
C ARG A 15 -18.26 0.85 23.51
N SER A 16 -18.74 1.78 22.69
CA SER A 16 -19.56 2.91 23.14
C SER A 16 -20.92 2.45 23.66
N THR A 17 -21.48 1.37 23.11
CA THR A 17 -22.74 0.78 23.60
C THR A 17 -22.55 0.11 24.97
N VAL A 18 -21.44 -0.60 25.19
CA VAL A 18 -21.12 -1.21 26.50
C VAL A 18 -20.84 -0.13 27.56
N LEU A 19 -20.12 0.94 27.22
CA LEU A 19 -19.89 2.09 28.11
C LEU A 19 -21.14 2.97 28.30
N GLY A 20 -22.06 2.97 27.33
CA GLY A 20 -23.35 3.64 27.44
C GLY A 20 -24.31 2.93 28.41
N ALA A 21 -24.20 1.60 28.54
CA ALA A 21 -24.99 0.82 29.50
C ALA A 21 -24.65 1.16 30.97
N SER A 22 -23.42 1.59 31.26
CA SER A 22 -23.02 2.11 32.59
C SER A 22 -23.62 3.47 32.95
N ALA A 23 -24.16 4.22 31.98
CA ALA A 23 -24.87 5.48 32.26
C ALA A 23 -26.32 5.27 32.75
N ALA A 24 -26.76 4.01 32.92
CA ALA A 24 -28.01 3.70 33.60
C ALA A 24 -27.88 4.00 35.10
N TRP A 25 -28.86 4.70 35.67
CA TRP A 25 -28.87 5.19 37.06
C TRP A 25 -28.78 4.10 38.15
N SER A 26 -28.77 2.82 37.75
CA SER A 26 -28.75 1.65 38.62
C SER A 26 -27.39 0.95 38.73
N VAL A 27 -26.34 1.44 38.07
CA VAL A 27 -25.02 0.79 38.14
C VAL A 27 -24.26 1.26 39.39
N PRO A 28 -23.83 0.35 40.28
CA PRO A 28 -23.04 0.73 41.44
C PRO A 28 -21.71 1.39 41.03
N MET A 29 -21.38 2.53 41.66
CA MET A 29 -20.20 3.36 41.35
C MET A 29 -18.85 2.61 41.33
N PHE A 30 -18.72 1.49 42.04
CA PHE A 30 -17.49 0.69 42.03
C PHE A 30 -17.32 -0.08 40.71
N ILE A 31 -18.42 -0.45 40.06
CA ILE A 31 -18.42 -1.11 38.75
C ILE A 31 -18.01 -0.10 37.68
N ASP A 32 -18.57 1.11 37.70
CA ASP A 32 -18.18 2.20 36.77
C ASP A 32 -16.70 2.54 36.88
N ARG A 33 -16.17 2.67 38.09
CA ARG A 33 -14.74 2.93 38.30
C ARG A 33 -13.87 1.78 37.82
N THR A 34 -14.32 0.53 38.03
CA THR A 34 -13.61 -0.65 37.54
C THR A 34 -13.58 -0.68 36.02
N PHE A 35 -14.70 -0.39 35.35
CA PHE A 35 -14.76 -0.34 33.89
C PHE A 35 -13.98 0.83 33.29
N ALA A 36 -14.07 2.02 33.89
CA ALA A 36 -13.29 3.18 33.48
C ALA A 36 -11.79 2.91 33.60
N GLN A 37 -11.35 2.32 34.72
CA GLN A 37 -9.95 2.00 34.98
C GLN A 37 -9.44 0.82 34.14
N LEU A 38 -10.29 -0.17 33.83
CA LEU A 38 -9.99 -1.21 32.84
C LEU A 38 -9.85 -0.62 31.44
N ASN A 39 -10.74 0.29 31.04
CA ASN A 39 -10.68 0.95 29.74
C ASN A 39 -9.45 1.87 29.63
N GLU A 40 -9.09 2.59 30.69
CA GLU A 40 -7.91 3.45 30.73
C GLU A 40 -6.61 2.62 30.73
N SER A 41 -6.52 1.57 31.55
CA SER A 41 -5.37 0.66 31.57
C SER A 41 -5.22 -0.20 30.32
N THR A 42 -6.30 -0.39 29.55
CA THR A 42 -6.28 -1.01 28.22
C THR A 42 -6.19 -0.01 27.07
N ARG A 43 -6.30 1.30 27.27
CA ARG A 43 -6.02 2.31 26.23
C ARG A 43 -4.53 2.37 25.93
N ASP A 44 -3.69 2.33 26.96
CA ASP A 44 -2.23 2.33 26.79
C ASP A 44 -1.67 0.92 26.52
N LYS A 45 -2.35 -0.14 26.96
CA LYS A 45 -2.04 -1.54 26.59
C LYS A 45 -2.73 -2.01 25.29
N ALA A 46 -3.59 -1.17 24.72
CA ALA A 46 -3.96 -1.23 23.32
C ALA A 46 -2.91 -0.48 22.48
N THR A 47 -1.63 -0.82 22.68
CA THR A 47 -0.94 -1.43 21.54
C THR A 47 -1.83 -2.59 21.09
N GLN A 48 -2.86 -2.28 20.30
CA GLN A 48 -3.39 -3.28 19.40
C GLN A 48 -2.13 -3.86 18.76
N PHE A 49 -1.93 -5.17 18.88
CA PHE A 49 -1.31 -5.86 17.76
C PHE A 49 -2.11 -5.36 16.57
N ALA A 50 -1.47 -4.51 15.75
CA ALA A 50 -2.05 -4.03 14.53
C ALA A 50 -2.21 -5.29 13.69
N THR A 51 -3.33 -5.98 13.87
CA THR A 51 -3.70 -7.16 13.10
C THR A 51 -4.07 -6.74 11.67
N GLY A 52 -3.84 -5.47 11.30
CA GLY A 52 -4.19 -4.87 10.01
C GLY A 52 -5.69 -4.97 9.68
N LYS A 53 -6.52 -5.54 10.56
CA LYS A 53 -7.83 -6.07 10.20
C LYS A 53 -8.83 -4.98 9.86
N ASP A 54 -8.59 -3.76 10.35
CA ASP A 54 -9.41 -2.58 10.11
C ASP A 54 -8.56 -1.36 9.68
N ASP A 55 -7.32 -1.56 9.23
CA ASP A 55 -6.41 -0.48 8.80
C ASP A 55 -6.15 -0.53 7.28
N THR A 56 -5.50 0.49 6.75
CA THR A 56 -5.18 0.58 5.32
C THR A 56 -4.14 -0.48 4.96
N ILE A 57 -4.51 -1.37 4.04
CA ILE A 57 -3.61 -2.41 3.54
C ILE A 57 -2.87 -1.86 2.32
N LEU A 58 -1.54 -1.82 2.39
CA LEU A 58 -0.71 -1.56 1.23
C LEU A 58 -0.58 -2.83 0.40
N VAL A 59 -1.08 -2.81 -0.83
CA VAL A 59 -0.85 -3.87 -1.81
C VAL A 59 0.20 -3.40 -2.82
N VAL A 60 1.34 -4.09 -2.85
CA VAL A 60 2.42 -3.82 -3.82
C VAL A 60 2.35 -4.87 -4.92
N LEU A 61 2.06 -4.43 -6.14
CA LEU A 61 2.02 -5.30 -7.32
C LEU A 61 3.23 -5.02 -8.21
N GLN A 62 4.15 -5.97 -8.27
CA GLN A 62 5.28 -5.93 -9.19
C GLN A 62 4.94 -6.72 -10.46
N LEU A 63 4.88 -6.03 -11.59
CA LEU A 63 4.63 -6.65 -12.91
C LEU A 63 5.95 -7.19 -13.49
N ALA A 64 6.43 -8.29 -12.93
CA ALA A 64 7.61 -9.01 -13.44
C ALA A 64 7.33 -9.56 -14.85
N GLY A 65 8.33 -9.53 -15.73
CA GLY A 65 8.21 -10.07 -17.09
C GLY A 65 7.92 -9.04 -18.20
N GLY A 66 8.04 -7.74 -17.91
CA GLY A 66 8.13 -6.71 -18.94
C GLY A 66 6.79 -6.08 -19.32
N ASN A 67 6.10 -5.50 -18.33
CA ASN A 67 5.04 -4.55 -18.66
C ASN A 67 5.61 -3.46 -19.57
N ASP A 68 5.02 -3.30 -20.74
CA ASP A 68 5.32 -2.22 -21.65
C ASP A 68 4.65 -0.94 -21.13
N GLY A 69 5.38 -0.20 -20.30
CA GLY A 69 4.89 1.04 -19.70
C GLY A 69 4.42 2.05 -20.73
N LEU A 70 5.08 2.10 -21.89
CA LEU A 70 4.74 2.99 -23.00
C LEU A 70 3.52 2.52 -23.81
N ASN A 71 2.99 1.31 -23.56
CA ASN A 71 1.66 0.87 -24.02
C ASN A 71 0.64 0.74 -22.86
N THR A 72 1.06 1.00 -21.62
CA THR A 72 0.17 1.15 -20.45
C THR A 72 -0.32 2.59 -20.36
N LEU A 73 0.63 3.52 -20.24
CA LEU A 73 0.42 4.96 -20.27
C LEU A 73 1.13 5.52 -21.50
N VAL A 74 0.35 5.78 -22.53
CA VAL A 74 0.83 6.07 -23.88
C VAL A 74 1.04 7.58 -24.04
N PRO A 75 2.27 8.05 -24.36
CA PRO A 75 2.53 9.44 -24.72
C PRO A 75 2.12 9.71 -26.17
N PHE A 76 0.81 9.69 -26.43
CA PHE A 76 0.27 9.72 -27.80
C PHE A 76 0.55 11.02 -28.55
N ALA A 77 0.85 12.11 -27.85
CA ALA A 77 1.20 13.41 -28.44
C ALA A 77 2.70 13.54 -28.76
N ASP A 78 3.52 12.53 -28.47
CA ASP A 78 4.96 12.55 -28.75
C ASP A 78 5.28 11.87 -30.09
N ASP A 79 5.76 12.65 -31.06
CA ASP A 79 6.18 12.15 -32.37
C ASP A 79 7.34 11.14 -32.27
N ALA A 80 8.22 11.28 -31.27
CA ALA A 80 9.32 10.36 -31.05
C ALA A 80 8.81 8.97 -30.65
N TYR A 81 7.73 8.89 -29.88
CA TYR A 81 7.07 7.62 -29.54
C TYR A 81 6.58 6.91 -30.80
N HIS A 82 5.86 7.62 -31.69
CA HIS A 82 5.35 7.02 -32.93
C HIS A 82 6.46 6.60 -33.88
N LYS A 83 7.50 7.44 -34.02
CA LYS A 83 8.68 7.13 -34.85
C LYS A 83 9.44 5.90 -34.33
N ALA A 84 9.58 5.78 -33.01
CA ALA A 84 10.25 4.63 -32.40
C ALA A 84 9.40 3.35 -32.42
N ARG A 85 8.08 3.46 -32.61
CA ARG A 85 7.13 2.34 -32.46
C ARG A 85 6.16 2.20 -33.66
N PRO A 86 6.65 2.11 -34.90
CA PRO A 86 5.81 2.16 -36.10
C PRO A 86 4.77 1.04 -36.19
N ILE A 87 5.02 -0.12 -35.55
CA ILE A 87 4.13 -1.29 -35.60
C ILE A 87 3.17 -1.34 -34.42
N ILE A 88 3.63 -0.93 -33.23
CA ILE A 88 2.94 -1.19 -31.95
C ILE A 88 2.50 0.09 -31.23
N GLY A 89 2.80 1.27 -31.79
CA GLY A 89 2.39 2.56 -31.25
C GLY A 89 0.86 2.74 -31.30
N LYS A 90 0.27 3.21 -30.20
CA LYS A 90 -1.17 3.45 -30.08
C LYS A 90 -1.52 4.88 -30.45
N LYS A 91 -2.64 5.07 -31.16
CA LYS A 91 -3.19 6.39 -31.52
C LYS A 91 -4.18 6.85 -30.47
N GLU A 92 -4.41 8.16 -30.38
CA GLU A 92 -5.31 8.76 -29.37
C GLU A 92 -6.70 8.09 -29.32
N LYS A 93 -7.28 7.73 -30.46
CA LYS A 93 -8.59 7.07 -30.54
C LYS A 93 -8.66 5.69 -29.86
N ASP A 94 -7.50 5.05 -29.61
CA ASP A 94 -7.37 3.73 -28.99
C ASP A 94 -7.06 3.85 -27.48
N LEU A 95 -7.21 5.05 -26.91
CA LEU A 95 -6.81 5.38 -25.54
C LEU A 95 -7.94 5.98 -24.72
N ILE A 96 -7.83 5.81 -23.40
CA ILE A 96 -8.58 6.57 -22.41
C ILE A 96 -7.73 7.79 -22.07
N ARG A 97 -8.18 8.97 -22.49
CA ARG A 97 -7.42 10.21 -22.33
C ARG A 97 -7.26 10.56 -20.84
N ILE A 98 -6.01 10.79 -20.42
CA ILE A 98 -5.65 11.22 -19.06
C ILE A 98 -5.28 12.70 -19.07
N SER A 99 -4.61 13.16 -20.12
CA SER A 99 -4.28 14.57 -20.36
C SER A 99 -4.18 14.84 -21.86
N ASP A 100 -3.70 16.02 -22.24
CA ASP A 100 -3.45 16.39 -23.64
C ASP A 100 -2.23 15.67 -24.24
N HIS A 101 -1.40 15.02 -23.41
CA HIS A 101 -0.15 14.38 -23.84
C HIS A 101 -0.11 12.87 -23.63
N VAL A 102 -0.83 12.35 -22.63
CA VAL A 102 -0.82 10.93 -22.26
C VAL A 102 -2.22 10.34 -22.09
N GLY A 103 -2.35 9.05 -22.41
CA GLY A 103 -3.60 8.29 -22.25
C GLY A 103 -3.35 6.85 -21.81
N LEU A 104 -4.26 6.27 -21.04
CA LEU A 104 -4.22 4.84 -20.71
C LEU A 104 -4.66 4.01 -21.90
N ASN A 105 -4.15 2.78 -22.01
CA ASN A 105 -4.63 1.81 -23.00
C ASN A 105 -6.14 1.55 -22.84
N SER A 106 -6.89 1.45 -23.95
CA SER A 106 -8.34 1.16 -23.91
C SER A 106 -8.70 -0.14 -23.20
N SER A 107 -7.76 -1.10 -23.12
CA SER A 107 -7.94 -2.35 -22.38
C SER A 107 -7.89 -2.18 -20.85
N MET A 108 -7.70 -0.96 -20.34
CA MET A 108 -7.66 -0.65 -18.91
C MET A 108 -8.82 0.27 -18.48
N PRO A 109 -10.09 -0.04 -18.81
CA PRO A 109 -11.24 0.83 -18.51
C PRO A 109 -11.43 1.06 -17.01
N PHE A 110 -11.07 0.06 -16.19
CA PHE A 110 -11.12 0.16 -14.74
C PHE A 110 -10.14 1.22 -14.19
N LEU A 111 -8.88 1.20 -14.63
CA LEU A 111 -7.90 2.22 -14.23
C LEU A 111 -8.29 3.61 -14.73
N GLY A 112 -8.86 3.71 -15.94
CA GLY A 112 -9.41 4.95 -16.46
C GLY A 112 -10.55 5.52 -15.60
N SER A 113 -11.40 4.64 -15.04
CA SER A 113 -12.49 5.03 -14.14
C SER A 113 -11.95 5.54 -12.80
N LEU A 114 -10.99 4.81 -12.19
CA LEU A 114 -10.34 5.25 -10.96
C LEU A 114 -9.65 6.61 -11.12
N PHE A 115 -9.00 6.86 -12.26
CA PHE A 115 -8.39 8.16 -12.53
C PHE A 115 -9.43 9.28 -12.57
N LYS A 116 -10.56 9.05 -13.26
CA LYS A 116 -11.65 10.01 -13.36
C LYS A 116 -12.30 10.30 -12.00
N GLU A 117 -12.38 9.29 -11.14
CA GLU A 117 -12.94 9.39 -9.78
C GLU A 117 -11.98 10.04 -8.78
N GLY A 118 -10.70 10.19 -9.13
CA GLY A 118 -9.67 10.76 -8.26
C GLY A 118 -8.97 9.73 -7.37
N ASP A 119 -9.23 8.44 -7.58
CA ASP A 119 -8.71 7.32 -6.78
C ASP A 119 -7.43 6.69 -7.37
N LEU A 120 -6.96 7.17 -8.53
CA LEU A 120 -5.70 6.75 -9.14
C LEU A 120 -4.73 7.92 -9.34
N GLY A 121 -3.54 7.81 -8.74
CA GLY A 121 -2.37 8.63 -9.03
C GLY A 121 -1.39 7.93 -9.97
N ILE A 122 -0.83 8.66 -10.93
CA ILE A 122 0.15 8.14 -11.88
C ILE A 122 1.44 8.97 -11.78
N VAL A 123 2.56 8.30 -11.50
CA VAL A 123 3.89 8.93 -11.41
C VAL A 123 4.75 8.46 -12.58
N GLN A 124 5.15 9.39 -13.43
CA GLN A 124 6.03 9.12 -14.57
C GLN A 124 7.48 9.44 -14.26
N GLY A 125 8.41 8.91 -15.05
CA GLY A 125 9.84 9.21 -14.91
C GLY A 125 10.49 8.60 -13.66
N VAL A 126 9.88 7.56 -13.08
CA VAL A 126 10.44 6.88 -11.91
C VAL A 126 11.56 5.95 -12.37
N GLY A 127 12.74 6.10 -11.79
CA GLY A 127 13.92 5.31 -12.07
C GLY A 127 15.05 5.65 -11.10
N TYR A 128 16.23 5.10 -11.34
CA TYR A 128 17.44 5.41 -10.59
C TYR A 128 18.54 5.92 -11.53
N PRO A 129 19.48 6.77 -11.03
CA PRO A 129 20.56 7.30 -11.85
C PRO A 129 21.42 6.20 -12.46
N ASN A 130 21.88 6.41 -13.69
CA ASN A 130 22.79 5.50 -14.41
C ASN A 130 22.28 4.04 -14.44
N PRO A 131 21.09 3.78 -15.03
CA PRO A 131 20.53 2.44 -15.06
C PRO A 131 21.48 1.45 -15.71
N ASN A 132 21.77 0.37 -14.99
CA ASN A 132 22.58 -0.73 -15.51
C ASN A 132 21.72 -1.64 -16.41
N ARG A 133 22.38 -2.49 -17.21
CA ARG A 133 21.70 -3.42 -18.15
C ARG A 133 21.45 -4.82 -17.57
N SER A 134 21.76 -5.03 -16.29
CA SER A 134 21.55 -6.31 -15.61
C SER A 134 20.17 -6.36 -15.00
N HIS A 135 19.36 -7.33 -15.43
CA HIS A 135 18.04 -7.56 -14.84
C HIS A 135 18.12 -7.86 -13.33
N PHE A 136 19.11 -8.66 -12.90
CA PHE A 136 19.27 -9.04 -11.50
C PHE A 136 19.64 -7.84 -10.62
N VAL A 137 20.64 -7.06 -11.04
CA VAL A 137 21.08 -5.89 -10.26
C VAL A 137 20.01 -4.80 -10.25
N SER A 138 19.34 -4.57 -11.39
CA SER A 138 18.25 -3.59 -11.45
C SER A 138 17.09 -3.97 -10.52
N THR A 139 16.74 -5.26 -10.48
CA THR A 139 15.69 -5.76 -9.57
C THR A 139 16.09 -5.56 -8.11
N SER A 140 17.32 -5.92 -7.74
CA SER A 140 17.83 -5.72 -6.38
C SER A 140 17.84 -4.24 -5.98
N ILE A 141 18.23 -3.31 -6.87
CA ILE A 141 18.14 -1.86 -6.61
C ILE A 141 16.69 -1.42 -6.30
N TRP A 142 15.71 -1.89 -7.08
CA TRP A 142 14.30 -1.54 -6.85
C TRP A 142 13.75 -2.15 -5.56
N GLU A 143 14.11 -3.40 -5.27
CA GLU A 143 13.64 -4.12 -4.08
C GLU A 143 14.29 -3.61 -2.79
N THR A 144 15.55 -3.21 -2.85
CA THR A 144 16.26 -2.61 -1.71
C THR A 144 16.02 -1.11 -1.58
N ALA A 145 15.55 -0.46 -2.65
CA ALA A 145 15.49 1.00 -2.81
C ALA A 145 16.86 1.67 -2.59
N ASP A 146 17.95 1.03 -3.01
CA ASP A 146 19.31 1.55 -2.94
C ASP A 146 19.96 1.61 -4.34
N PRO A 147 20.06 2.81 -4.94
CA PRO A 147 20.68 3.00 -6.26
C PRO A 147 22.14 2.51 -6.36
N GLN A 148 22.83 2.38 -5.22
CA GLN A 148 24.22 1.92 -5.18
C GLN A 148 24.33 0.40 -5.01
N ASN A 149 23.20 -0.30 -4.81
CA ASN A 149 23.11 -1.74 -4.62
C ASN A 149 24.02 -2.28 -3.50
N ARG A 150 24.05 -1.57 -2.37
CA ARG A 150 24.87 -1.89 -1.18
C ARG A 150 24.04 -2.39 0.00
N SER A 151 22.75 -2.08 0.02
CA SER A 151 21.85 -2.52 1.08
C SER A 151 21.66 -4.04 1.07
N ALA A 152 21.80 -4.66 2.23
CA ALA A 152 21.43 -6.06 2.46
C ALA A 152 19.95 -6.24 2.87
N THR A 153 19.20 -5.14 2.95
CA THR A 153 17.80 -5.14 3.38
C THR A 153 16.89 -4.48 2.35
N GLY A 154 15.66 -4.95 2.30
CA GLY A 154 14.57 -4.40 1.51
C GLY A 154 13.93 -3.19 2.15
N TRP A 155 13.25 -2.36 1.35
CA TRP A 155 12.57 -1.19 1.91
C TRP A 155 11.35 -1.55 2.77
N LEU A 156 10.62 -2.63 2.45
CA LEU A 156 9.56 -3.15 3.33
C LEU A 156 10.15 -3.82 4.57
N GLY A 157 11.25 -4.57 4.42
CA GLY A 157 11.95 -5.16 5.56
C GLY A 157 12.43 -4.12 6.58
N ARG A 158 12.99 -3.00 6.10
CA ARG A 158 13.31 -1.85 6.96
C ARG A 158 12.08 -1.23 7.61
N TYR A 159 10.95 -1.17 6.90
CA TYR A 159 9.69 -0.73 7.51
C TYR A 159 9.27 -1.66 8.65
N PHE A 160 9.32 -2.99 8.47
CA PHE A 160 8.99 -3.95 9.52
C PHE A 160 9.87 -3.79 10.76
N ASP A 161 11.19 -3.64 10.57
CA ASP A 161 12.14 -3.50 11.67
C ASP A 161 11.95 -2.22 12.49
N ASN A 162 11.46 -1.14 11.87
CA ASN A 162 11.36 0.19 12.50
C ASN A 162 9.94 0.56 12.96
N ALA A 163 8.91 0.03 12.29
CA ALA A 163 7.51 0.43 12.53
C ALA A 163 6.62 -0.70 13.07
N CYS A 164 7.09 -1.96 13.05
CA CYS A 164 6.27 -3.13 13.39
C CYS A 164 6.84 -3.94 14.56
N SER A 165 7.46 -3.26 15.54
CA SER A 165 8.00 -3.94 16.73
C SER A 165 6.89 -4.66 17.51
N GLY A 166 7.10 -5.94 17.81
CA GLY A 166 6.12 -6.78 18.49
C GLY A 166 4.89 -7.17 17.66
N ALA A 167 4.83 -6.80 16.37
CA ALA A 167 3.76 -7.22 15.48
C ALA A 167 3.87 -8.73 15.14
N ASP A 168 2.73 -9.33 14.80
CA ASP A 168 2.69 -10.68 14.25
C ASP A 168 3.37 -10.71 12.86
N PRO A 169 4.08 -11.79 12.46
CA PRO A 169 4.71 -11.90 11.15
C PRO A 169 3.77 -11.68 9.95
N THR A 170 2.46 -11.85 10.14
CA THR A 170 1.43 -11.53 9.14
C THR A 170 1.30 -10.03 8.82
N VAL A 171 2.06 -9.16 9.50
CA VAL A 171 2.21 -7.74 9.15
C VAL A 171 2.68 -7.51 7.71
N GLY A 172 3.35 -8.49 7.12
CA GLY A 172 3.66 -8.53 5.70
C GLY A 172 3.47 -9.93 5.15
N ILE A 173 2.76 -10.06 4.03
CA ILE A 173 2.59 -11.32 3.32
C ILE A 173 3.03 -11.12 1.87
N SER A 174 3.93 -11.96 1.38
CA SER A 174 4.33 -12.00 -0.02
C SER A 174 3.97 -13.34 -0.66
N PHE A 175 3.52 -13.32 -1.91
CA PHE A 175 3.21 -14.52 -2.69
C PHE A 175 4.29 -14.73 -3.74
N ASN A 176 5.29 -15.56 -3.43
CA ASN A 176 6.45 -15.80 -4.28
C ASN A 176 7.08 -17.17 -3.98
N LYS A 177 7.78 -17.76 -4.95
CA LYS A 177 8.56 -18.99 -4.74
C LYS A 177 9.69 -18.81 -3.72
N THR A 178 10.24 -17.61 -3.66
CA THR A 178 11.30 -17.20 -2.74
C THR A 178 10.94 -15.85 -2.15
N GLN A 179 11.31 -15.60 -0.91
CA GLN A 179 11.08 -14.30 -0.28
C GLN A 179 11.74 -13.19 -1.14
N PRO A 180 11.00 -12.13 -1.50
CA PRO A 180 11.58 -11.03 -2.25
C PRO A 180 12.59 -10.28 -1.39
N GLU A 181 13.64 -9.73 -2.00
CA GLU A 181 14.63 -8.88 -1.33
C GLU A 181 13.96 -7.66 -0.68
N SER A 182 12.84 -7.19 -1.21
CA SER A 182 12.05 -6.09 -0.61
C SER A 182 11.59 -6.40 0.82
N PHE A 183 11.41 -7.68 1.16
CA PHE A 183 11.06 -8.15 2.50
C PHE A 183 12.29 -8.46 3.36
N GLY A 184 13.52 -8.33 2.84
CA GLY A 184 14.75 -8.59 3.59
C GLY A 184 14.87 -7.67 4.80
N ALA A 185 14.82 -8.23 6.00
CA ALA A 185 14.79 -7.52 7.29
C ALA A 185 15.84 -8.11 8.25
N VAL A 186 16.24 -7.32 9.25
CA VAL A 186 17.19 -7.75 10.29
C VAL A 186 16.48 -8.55 11.39
N LYS A 187 15.27 -8.13 11.79
CA LYS A 187 14.57 -8.69 12.95
C LYS A 187 13.32 -9.46 12.56
N ASN A 188 12.49 -8.87 11.70
CA ASN A 188 11.15 -9.37 11.42
C ASN A 188 10.95 -9.63 9.92
N PRO A 189 11.18 -10.85 9.43
CA PRO A 189 10.75 -11.20 8.09
C PRO A 189 9.23 -11.37 8.10
N GLY A 190 8.53 -10.67 7.21
CA GLY A 190 7.15 -11.00 6.87
C GLY A 190 7.05 -12.45 6.35
N VAL A 191 5.82 -12.95 6.19
CA VAL A 191 5.58 -14.31 5.71
C VAL A 191 5.67 -14.39 4.19
N CYS A 192 6.42 -15.34 3.66
CA CYS A 192 6.39 -15.69 2.24
C CYS A 192 5.60 -16.97 2.02
N LEU A 193 4.49 -16.88 1.28
CA LEU A 193 3.69 -18.02 0.86
C LEU A 193 4.18 -18.47 -0.52
N ASN A 194 4.62 -19.73 -0.58
CA ASN A 194 5.09 -20.34 -1.83
C ASN A 194 3.89 -20.69 -2.72
N THR A 195 3.78 -20.03 -3.86
CA THR A 195 2.72 -20.21 -4.87
C THR A 195 3.32 -20.36 -6.26
#